data_AF-A0A151BHT7-F1
#
_entry.id   AF-A0A151BHT7-F1
#
_cell.length_a   1.000
_cell.length_b   1.000
_cell.length_c   1.000
_cell.angle_alpha   90.00
_cell.angle_beta   90.00
_cell.angle_gamma   90.00
#
_symmetry.space_group_name_H-M   'P 1'
#
loop_
_entity.id
_entity.type
_entity.pdbx_description
1 polymer ?
#
loop_
_entity_poly.entity_id
_entity_poly.type
_entity_poly.pdbx_seq_one_letter_code
_entity_poly.pdbx_strand_id
1 'polypeptide(L)' 'MAMSEETVTIRIPKGLYRRIEERIAGTVFSSVEEYIIHKLENEFPEEPIYSEEEERIIRERLRRLGYIE' A
#
# COMPACT_ATOMS: atom_id res chain seq x y z
N MET A 1 1.32 -26.00 -1.40
CA MET A 1 2.62 -25.53 -0.84
C MET A 1 2.35 -24.17 -0.25
N ALA A 2 2.40 -24.05 1.08
CA ALA A 2 2.35 -22.73 1.70
C ALA A 2 3.71 -22.07 1.39
N MET A 3 3.71 -20.99 0.60
CA MET A 3 4.85 -20.09 0.56
C MET A 3 4.96 -19.53 1.98
N SER A 4 5.90 -20.03 2.76
CA SER A 4 6.27 -19.43 4.03
C SER A 4 7.10 -18.21 3.71
N GLU A 5 6.43 -17.10 3.42
CA GLU A 5 7.05 -15.78 3.40
C GLU A 5 7.72 -15.54 4.76
N GLU A 6 8.97 -15.06 4.73
CA GLU A 6 9.71 -14.75 5.95
C GLU A 6 9.09 -13.54 6.63
N THR A 7 8.30 -13.76 7.69
CA THR A 7 7.68 -12.68 8.45
C THR A 7 8.59 -12.19 9.57
N VAL A 8 8.70 -10.88 9.74
CA VAL A 8 9.39 -10.25 10.87
C VAL A 8 8.39 -9.76 11.92
N THR A 9 8.71 -9.94 13.21
CA THR A 9 7.86 -9.41 14.30
C THR A 9 8.23 -7.97 14.61
N ILE A 10 7.25 -7.06 14.49
CA ILE A 10 7.41 -5.66 14.87
C ILE A 10 6.69 -5.36 16.19
N ARG A 11 7.25 -4.44 16.99
CA ARG A 11 6.60 -3.95 18.21
C ARG A 11 6.00 -2.58 17.96
N ILE A 12 4.68 -2.48 18.03
CA ILE A 12 3.98 -1.20 17.88
C ILE A 12 3.39 -0.73 19.22
N PRO A 13 3.28 0.59 19.46
CA PRO A 13 2.63 1.11 20.65
C PRO A 13 1.17 0.63 20.74
N LYS A 14 0.73 0.22 21.94
CA LYS A 14 -0.65 -0.23 22.17
C LYS A 14 -1.70 0.81 21.76
N GLY A 15 -1.41 2.09 21.94
CA GLY A 15 -2.30 3.17 21.52
C GLY A 15 -2.50 3.24 20.00
N LEU A 16 -1.46 2.90 19.22
CA LEU A 16 -1.56 2.85 17.76
C LEU A 16 -2.35 1.62 17.32
N TYR A 17 -2.07 0.45 17.92
CA TYR A 17 -2.81 -0.79 17.65
C TYR A 17 -4.32 -0.59 17.83
N ARG A 18 -4.74 0.00 18.96
CA ARG A 18 -6.16 0.24 19.27
C ARG A 18 -6.84 1.18 18.27
N ARG A 19 -6.16 2.25 17.86
CA ARG A 19 -6.69 3.16 16.82
C ARG A 19 -6.88 2.46 15.48
N ILE A 20 -5.97 1.54 15.13
CA ILE A 20 -6.09 0.75 13.90
C ILE A 20 -7.24 -0.24 14.05
N GLU A 21 -7.35 -0.93 15.18
CA GLU A 21 -8.44 -1.85 15.50
C GLU A 21 -9.82 -1.17 15.36
N GLU A 22 -9.99 0.02 15.95
CA GLU A 22 -11.23 0.81 15.80
C GLU A 22 -11.48 1.24 14.35
N ARG A 23 -10.41 1.52 13.58
CA ARG A 23 -10.53 1.92 12.17
C ARG A 23 -10.89 0.77 11.24
N ILE A 24 -10.43 -0.44 11.54
CA ILE A 24 -10.73 -1.64 10.75
C ILE A 24 -12.04 -2.32 11.18
N ALA A 25 -12.57 -1.98 12.36
CA ALA A 25 -13.86 -2.47 12.84
C ALA A 25 -14.99 -2.04 11.88
N GLY A 26 -15.46 -2.98 11.05
CA GLY A 26 -16.46 -2.74 10.00
C GLY A 26 -15.91 -2.68 8.58
N THR A 27 -14.61 -2.93 8.40
CA THR A 27 -13.98 -3.12 7.08
C THR A 27 -13.84 -4.61 6.75
N VAL A 28 -13.31 -4.92 5.56
CA VAL A 28 -13.03 -6.29 5.10
C VAL A 28 -11.82 -6.92 5.80
N PHE A 29 -11.05 -6.16 6.57
CA PHE A 29 -9.84 -6.65 7.22
C PHE A 29 -10.18 -7.48 8.46
N SER A 30 -9.66 -8.70 8.53
CA SER A 30 -9.93 -9.61 9.65
C SER A 30 -9.02 -9.34 10.87
N SER A 31 -7.86 -8.72 10.63
CA SER A 31 -6.84 -8.43 11.65
C SER A 31 -6.10 -7.12 11.39
N VAL A 32 -5.58 -6.51 12.47
CA VAL A 32 -4.68 -5.35 12.39
C VAL A 32 -3.44 -5.67 11.56
N GLU A 33 -2.94 -6.91 11.65
CA GLU A 33 -1.80 -7.40 10.86
C GLU A 33 -2.08 -7.33 9.36
N GLU A 34 -3.23 -7.84 8.91
CA GLU A 34 -3.64 -7.82 7.50
C GLU A 34 -3.80 -6.40 6.96
N TYR A 35 -4.34 -5.51 7.77
CA TYR A 35 -4.41 -4.09 7.42
C TYR A 35 -3.02 -3.45 7.28
N ILE A 36 -2.08 -3.78 8.18
CA ILE A 36 -0.71 -3.26 8.12
C ILE A 36 0.02 -3.82 6.90
N ILE A 37 -0.09 -5.12 6.63
CA ILE A 37 0.51 -5.77 5.45
C ILE A 37 0.00 -5.10 4.18
N HIS A 38 -1.32 -5.03 3.98
CA HIS A 38 -1.90 -4.37 2.81
C HIS A 38 -1.44 -2.90 2.69
N LYS A 39 -1.36 -2.17 3.80
CA LYS A 39 -0.89 -0.77 3.79
C LYS A 39 0.58 -0.69 3.36
N LEU A 40 1.42 -1.59 3.86
CA LEU A 40 2.85 -1.68 3.51
C LEU A 40 3.05 -2.11 2.06
N GLU A 41 2.30 -3.07 1.54
CA GLU A 41 2.36 -3.46 0.11
C GLU A 41 1.97 -2.30 -0.81
N ASN A 42 1.03 -1.44 -0.39
CA ASN A 42 0.65 -0.26 -1.16
C ASN A 42 1.68 0.87 -1.08
N GLU A 43 2.41 0.98 0.04
CA GLU A 43 3.41 2.03 0.27
C GLU A 43 4.80 1.64 -0.24
N PHE A 44 5.12 0.34 -0.19
CA PHE A 44 6.35 -0.29 -0.66
C PHE A 44 6.00 -1.42 -1.63
N PRO A 45 5.46 -1.07 -2.81
CA PRO A 45 5.18 -2.07 -3.82
C PRO A 45 6.48 -2.73 -4.29
N GLU A 46 6.48 -4.06 -4.44
CA GLU A 46 7.66 -4.81 -4.93
C GLU A 46 8.12 -4.32 -6.30
N GLU A 47 7.18 -3.84 -7.11
CA GLU A 47 7.45 -3.14 -8.35
C GLU A 47 7.08 -1.66 -8.18
N PRO A 48 7.93 -0.70 -8.58
CA PRO A 48 7.55 0.71 -8.56
C PRO A 48 6.27 0.90 -9.39
N ILE A 49 5.16 1.28 -8.73
CA ILE A 49 3.82 1.46 -9.34
C ILE A 49 3.85 2.48 -10.50
N TYR A 50 4.89 3.30 -10.57
CA TYR A 50 5.25 4.01 -11.79
C TYR A 50 6.74 3.85 -12.01
N SER A 51 7.11 2.94 -12.89
CA SER A 51 8.44 3.03 -13.52
C SER A 51 8.51 4.39 -14.22
N GLU A 52 9.69 5.04 -14.30
CA GLU A 52 9.85 6.36 -14.95
C GLU A 52 9.18 6.43 -16.35
N GLU A 53 9.07 5.29 -17.01
CA GLU A 53 8.39 5.09 -18.29
C GLU A 53 6.87 5.31 -18.23
N GLU A 54 6.19 4.89 -17.16
CA GLU A 54 4.75 5.14 -16.98
C GLU A 54 4.46 6.61 -16.67
N GLU A 55 5.30 7.27 -15.88
CA GLU A 55 5.22 8.72 -15.70
C GLU A 55 5.43 9.48 -17.02
N ARG A 56 6.27 8.97 -17.94
CA ARG A 56 6.44 9.56 -19.27
C ARG A 56 5.20 9.36 -20.14
N ILE A 57 4.60 8.17 -20.13
CA ILE A 57 3.37 7.88 -20.90
C ILE A 57 2.19 8.72 -20.38
N ILE A 58 2.06 8.86 -19.06
CA ILE A 58 1.01 9.70 -18.45
C ILE A 58 1.25 11.18 -18.78
N ARG A 59 2.50 11.67 -18.70
CA ARG A 59 2.83 13.04 -19.16
C ARG A 59 2.53 13.24 -20.64
N GLU A 60 2.87 12.28 -21.49
CA GLU A 60 2.60 12.40 -22.93
C GLU A 60 1.10 12.37 -23.24
N ARG A 61 0.33 11.51 -22.55
CA ARG A 61 -1.14 11.51 -22.65
C ARG A 61 -1.76 12.81 -22.15
N LEU A 62 -1.31 13.33 -21.00
CA LEU A 62 -1.81 14.59 -20.46
C LEU A 62 -1.44 15.78 -21.37
N ARG A 63 -0.27 15.77 -22.00
CA ARG A 63 0.15 16.76 -23.00
C ARG A 63 -0.69 16.68 -24.28
N ARG A 64 -0.98 15.47 -24.77
CA ARG A 64 -1.88 15.26 -25.93
C ARG A 64 -3.32 15.71 -25.65
N LEU A 65 -3.75 15.59 -24.40
CA LEU A 65 -5.06 16.04 -23.95
C LEU A 65 -5.10 17.53 -23.56
N GLY A 66 -3.95 18.23 -23.63
CA GLY A 66 -3.86 19.69 -23.44
C GLY A 66 -3.92 20.15 -21.98
N TYR A 67 -3.69 19.26 -21.02
CA TYR A 67 -3.72 19.59 -19.59
C TYR A 67 -2.39 20.14 -19.05
N ILE A 68 -1.31 20.04 -19.83
CA ILE A 68 0.04 20.51 -19.47
C ILE A 68 0.72 20.99 -20.76
N GLU A 69 1.31 22.20 -20.77
CA GLU A 69 2.10 22.74 -21.89
C GLU A 69 3.55 22.22 -21.91
#